data_AF-A0A9D4DQ88-F1
#
_entry.id   AF-A0A9D4DQ88-F1
#
_cell.length_a   1.000
_cell.length_b   1.000
_cell.length_c   1.000
_cell.angle_alpha   90.00
_cell.angle_beta   90.00
_cell.angle_gamma   90.00
#
_symmetry.space_group_name_H-M   'P 1'
#
loop_
_entity.id
_entity.type
_entity.pdbx_description
1 polymer ?
#
loop_
_entity_poly.entity_id
_entity_poly.type
_entity_poly.pdbx_seq_one_letter_code
_entity_poly.pdbx_strand_id
1 'polypeptide(L)' 'MTNLITYRFSSPQDIDFFPRALSEKPVFGGTLGPTMECIIGDHFRRLKFGDRFFYHNKDTGFNKGMFIDIMGPPSFK' A
#
# COMPACT_ATOMS: atom_id res chain seq x y z
N MET A 1 22.62 1.84 -1.77
CA MET A 1 21.81 2.91 -2.40
C MET A 1 22.05 4.27 -1.76
N THR A 2 22.20 4.35 -0.44
CA THR A 2 22.45 5.60 0.31
C THR A 2 23.63 6.43 -0.18
N ASN A 3 24.78 5.82 -0.51
CA ASN A 3 26.01 6.55 -0.90
C ASN A 3 25.85 7.46 -2.13
N LEU A 4 24.97 7.12 -3.08
CA LEU A 4 24.71 7.95 -4.26
C LEU A 4 23.87 9.19 -3.91
N ILE A 5 22.94 9.03 -2.98
CA ILE A 5 22.02 10.10 -2.57
C ILE A 5 22.78 11.12 -1.73
N THR A 6 23.66 10.66 -0.84
CA THR A 6 24.53 11.54 -0.05
C THR A 6 25.57 12.26 -0.91
N TYR A 7 25.99 11.66 -2.04
CA TYR A 7 26.90 12.32 -2.99
C TYR A 7 26.21 13.45 -3.77
N ARG A 8 24.92 13.30 -4.11
CA ARG A 8 24.20 14.23 -4.99
C ARG A 8 23.52 15.38 -4.25
N PHE A 9 23.13 15.20 -3.00
CA PHE A 9 22.38 16.17 -2.20
C PHE A 9 23.17 16.59 -0.97
N SER A 10 23.29 17.90 -0.77
CA SER A 10 24.01 18.49 0.37
C SER A 10 23.24 18.32 1.69
N SER A 11 21.91 18.25 1.61
CA SER A 11 21.02 18.13 2.77
C SER A 11 19.97 17.02 2.57
N PRO A 12 19.63 16.23 3.59
CA PRO A 12 18.56 15.23 3.51
C PRO A 12 17.17 15.81 3.18
N GLN A 13 16.98 17.10 3.44
CA GLN A 13 15.75 17.85 3.16
C GLN A 13 15.59 18.18 1.68
N ASP A 14 16.68 18.13 0.89
CA ASP A 14 16.67 18.44 -0.54
C ASP A 14 16.32 17.22 -1.41
N ILE A 15 16.20 16.03 -0.79
CA ILE A 15 15.89 14.79 -1.48
C ILE A 15 14.37 14.68 -1.62
N ASP A 16 13.89 14.48 -2.84
CA ASP A 16 12.48 14.19 -3.10
C ASP A 16 11.99 12.98 -2.30
N PHE A 17 10.70 13.00 -1.95
CA PHE A 17 10.08 11.96 -1.15
C PHE A 17 10.32 10.55 -1.71
N PHE A 18 10.09 10.34 -3.02
CA PHE A 18 10.13 9.02 -3.63
C PHE A 18 11.51 8.33 -3.54
N PRO A 19 12.63 8.92 -4.00
CA PRO A 19 13.95 8.30 -3.87
C PRO A 19 14.38 8.13 -2.41
N ARG A 20 13.96 9.03 -1.50
CA ARG A 20 14.20 8.89 -0.07
C ARG A 20 13.47 7.68 0.52
N ALA A 21 12.19 7.55 0.21
CA ALA A 21 11.34 6.49 0.73
C ALA A 21 11.73 5.11 0.18
N LEU A 22 12.19 5.02 -1.08
CA LEU A 22 12.77 3.80 -1.67
C LEU A 22 14.11 3.39 -1.06
N SER A 23 14.81 4.31 -0.42
CA SER A 23 16.13 4.04 0.18
C SER A 23 16.04 3.50 1.60
N GLU A 24 14.82 3.43 2.16
CA GLU A 24 14.57 2.83 3.46
C GLU A 24 14.72 1.30 3.40
N LYS A 25 15.11 0.71 4.53
CA LYS A 25 15.14 -0.75 4.65
C LYS A 25 13.71 -1.29 4.76
N PRO A 26 13.36 -2.38 4.05
CA PRO A 26 12.06 -3.00 4.20
C PRO A 26 11.79 -3.43 5.65
N VAL A 27 10.52 -3.34 6.05
CA VAL A 27 10.05 -3.89 7.32
C VAL A 27 10.05 -5.43 7.31
N PHE A 28 10.03 -6.05 8.48
CA PHE A 28 10.05 -7.51 8.58
C PHE A 28 8.83 -8.14 7.90
N GLY A 29 9.07 -9.02 6.93
CA GLY A 29 8.01 -9.67 6.15
C GLY A 29 7.35 -8.77 5.09
N GLY A 30 7.81 -7.53 4.94
CA GLY A 30 7.32 -6.58 3.94
C GLY A 30 8.36 -6.24 2.87
N THR A 31 7.91 -5.58 1.80
CA THR A 31 8.79 -5.08 0.72
C THR A 31 9.07 -3.59 0.84
N LEU A 32 8.23 -2.87 1.60
CA LEU A 32 8.29 -1.42 1.76
C LEU A 32 9.03 -1.04 3.05
N GLY A 33 9.70 0.11 3.02
CA GLY A 33 10.19 0.76 4.23
C GLY A 33 9.07 1.33 5.09
N PRO A 34 9.36 1.67 6.36
CA PRO A 34 8.37 2.09 7.34
C PRO A 34 7.55 3.31 6.90
N THR A 35 8.14 4.26 6.17
CA THR A 35 7.42 5.45 5.70
C THR A 35 6.43 5.10 4.59
N MET A 36 6.88 4.32 3.59
CA MET A 36 6.02 3.89 2.49
C MET A 36 4.90 2.96 2.97
N GLU A 37 5.20 2.04 3.88
CA GLU A 37 4.19 1.14 4.46
C GLU A 37 3.05 1.93 5.12
N CYS A 38 3.38 2.94 5.94
CA CYS A 38 2.40 3.76 6.62
C CYS A 38 1.49 4.50 5.63
N ILE A 39 2.08 5.19 4.65
CA ILE A 39 1.34 5.99 3.66
C ILE A 39 0.47 5.10 2.77
N ILE A 40 1.05 4.01 2.24
CA ILE A 40 0.34 3.09 1.37
C ILE A 40 -0.77 2.36 2.14
N GLY A 41 -0.50 1.93 3.38
CA GLY A 41 -1.48 1.29 4.24
C GLY A 41 -2.69 2.20 4.54
N ASP A 42 -2.45 3.47 4.88
CA ASP A 42 -3.53 4.45 5.06
C ASP A 42 -4.30 4.71 3.75
N HIS A 43 -3.59 4.80 2.62
CA HIS A 43 -4.22 4.98 1.32
C HIS A 43 -5.14 3.81 0.95
N PHE A 44 -4.66 2.57 1.07
CA PHE A 44 -5.48 1.38 0.83
C PHE A 44 -6.67 1.27 1.80
N ARG A 45 -6.48 1.66 3.06
CA ARG A 45 -7.58 1.75 4.03
C ARG A 45 -8.66 2.72 3.55
N ARG A 46 -8.27 3.92 3.11
CA ARG A 46 -9.21 4.93 2.60
C ARG A 46 -9.90 4.48 1.33
N LEU A 47 -9.20 3.81 0.41
CA LEU A 47 -9.82 3.24 -0.77
C LEU A 47 -10.87 2.18 -0.40
N LYS A 48 -10.52 1.27 0.51
CA LYS A 48 -11.43 0.20 0.95
C LYS A 48 -12.70 0.72 1.62
N PHE A 49 -12.58 1.69 2.53
CA PHE A 49 -13.72 2.17 3.32
C PHE A 49 -14.39 3.43 2.77
N GLY A 50 -13.72 4.16 1.88
CA GLY A 50 -14.22 5.38 1.26
C GLY A 50 -14.93 5.12 -0.07
N ASP A 51 -14.69 3.99 -0.73
CA ASP A 51 -15.41 3.62 -1.94
C ASP A 51 -16.72 2.92 -1.57
N ARG A 52 -17.85 3.57 -1.91
CA ARG A 52 -19.20 3.02 -1.71
C ARG A 52 -19.42 1.72 -2.46
N PHE A 53 -18.74 1.53 -3.60
CA PHE A 53 -18.86 0.35 -4.44
C PHE A 53 -17.83 -0.73 -4.12
N PHE A 54 -17.03 -0.54 -3.06
CA PHE A 54 -16.12 -1.57 -2.60
C PHE A 54 -16.88 -2.85 -2.25
N TYR A 55 -16.42 -3.99 -2.76
CA TYR A 55 -17.20 -5.25 -2.76
C TYR A 55 -17.68 -5.71 -1.38
N HIS A 56 -16.95 -5.41 -0.30
CA HIS A 56 -17.38 -5.75 1.07
C HIS A 56 -18.54 -4.91 1.64
N ASN A 57 -18.92 -3.82 0.98
CA ASN A 57 -19.99 -2.96 1.46
C ASN A 57 -21.36 -3.62 1.24
N LYS A 58 -22.22 -3.60 2.26
CA LYS A 58 -23.53 -4.28 2.24
C LYS A 58 -24.53 -3.64 1.27
N ASP A 59 -24.38 -2.35 0.99
CA ASP A 59 -25.35 -1.56 0.21
C ASP A 59 -25.06 -1.55 -1.30
N THR A 60 -24.12 -2.38 -1.74
CA THR A 60 -23.66 -2.47 -3.14
C THR A 60 -24.54 -3.35 -4.02
N GLY A 61 -25.45 -4.12 -3.41
CA GLY A 61 -26.28 -5.09 -4.14
C GLY A 61 -25.51 -6.32 -4.64
N PHE A 62 -24.27 -6.55 -4.18
CA PHE A 62 -23.54 -7.77 -4.53
C PHE A 62 -24.29 -9.02 -4.03
N ASN A 63 -24.56 -9.94 -4.95
CA ASN A 63 -25.11 -11.25 -4.61
C ASN A 63 -23.97 -12.21 -4.22
N LYS A 64 -24.31 -13.30 -3.52
CA LYS A 64 -23.31 -14.29 -3.04
C LYS A 64 -22.45 -14.90 -4.15
N GLY A 65 -22.97 -15.02 -5.37
CA GLY A 65 -22.21 -15.50 -6.53
C GLY A 65 -21.12 -14.51 -6.96
N MET A 66 -21.46 -13.23 -7.08
CA MET A 66 -20.51 -12.16 -7.42
C MET A 66 -19.37 -12.04 -6.41
N PHE A 67 -19.64 -12.30 -5.12
CA PHE A 67 -18.60 -12.33 -4.10
C PHE A 67 -17.57 -13.44 -4.32
N ILE A 68 -18.02 -14.63 -4.75
CA ILE A 68 -17.14 -15.77 -5.03
C ILE A 68 -16.29 -15.49 -6.28
N ASP A 69 -16.85 -14.81 -7.28
CA ASP A 69 -16.09 -14.43 -8.48
C ASP A 69 -14.98 -13.42 -8.16
N ILE A 70 -15.21 -12.49 -7.23
CA ILE A 70 -14.23 -11.47 -6.83
C ILE A 70 -13.15 -12.04 -5.90
N MET A 71 -13.53 -12.84 -4.90
CA MET A 71 -12.60 -13.37 -3.89
C MET A 71 -12.00 -14.72 -4.28
N GLY A 72 -12.48 -15.33 -5.37
CA GLY A 72 -12.20 -16.71 -5.71
C GLY A 72 -12.98 -17.69 -4.80
N PRO A 73 -12.94 -19.00 -5.12
CA PRO A 73 -13.43 -20.00 -4.20
C PRO A 73 -12.69 -19.83 -2.87
N PRO A 74 -13.40 -19.91 -1.72
CA PRO A 74 -12.73 -19.88 -0.43
C PRO A 74 -11.64 -20.94 -0.48
N SER A 75 -10.39 -20.51 -0.32
CA SER A 75 -9.26 -21.43 -0.24
C SER A 75 -9.52 -22.29 1.00
N PHE A 76 -10.09 -23.46 0.77
CA PHE A 76 -10.24 -24.51 1.77
C PHE A 76 -8.83 -24.80 2.28
N LYS A 77 -8.52 -24.30 3.47
CA LYS A 77 -7.65 -25.03 4.37
C LYS A 77 -8.49 -26.11 5.03
#